data_AF-A0A7D5SE04-F1
#
_entry.id   AF-A0A7D5SE04-F1
#
_cell.length_a   1.000
_cell.length_b   1.000
_cell.length_c   1.000
_cell.angle_alpha   90.00
_cell.angle_beta   90.00
_cell.angle_gamma   90.00
#
_symmetry.space_group_name_H-M   'P 1'
#
loop_
_entity.id
_entity.type
_entity.pdbx_description
1 polymer ?
#
loop_
_entity_poly.entity_id
_entity_poly.type
_entity_poly.pdbx_seq_one_letter_code
_entity_poly.pdbx_strand_id
1 'polypeptide(L)'
;MKTIFKLAIFVFGFRGIVLAQVHQIQLSMLNLVQTSDSAFQFELWIKNLTPDSVSLLSFIQFGADLPANIGNGGTLSIAKIAANPNLPASQQVPGTPVIHGQPLNPTIRIAAQPHTSGLATQIPSSGNGIWYATYRVQNTVAFAPNAVVSFIPIVNSAPTTKTRTAVSAYVNGAAAAGTVFSVLGSTITQSPLRELVIQPYPTLTLNPPVNTCPRAAYR
;
A
#
# COMPACT_ATOMS: atom_id res chain seq x y z
N MET A 1 16.62 -60.92 49.55
CA MET A 1 15.69 -59.99 48.87
C MET A 1 16.34 -58.62 48.74
N LYS A 2 16.80 -58.25 47.54
CA LYS A 2 17.19 -56.87 47.18
C LYS A 2 16.84 -56.64 45.71
N THR A 3 15.63 -56.16 45.46
CA THR A 3 15.17 -55.75 44.13
C THR A 3 15.51 -54.26 43.96
N ILE A 4 16.48 -53.96 43.11
CA ILE A 4 16.85 -52.58 42.76
C ILE A 4 15.90 -52.12 41.64
N PHE A 5 14.97 -51.23 41.98
CA PHE A 5 14.07 -50.59 41.03
C PHE A 5 14.84 -49.48 40.29
N LYS A 6 15.16 -49.69 39.01
CA LYS A 6 15.78 -48.65 38.17
C LYS A 6 14.67 -47.78 37.56
N LEU A 7 14.54 -46.56 38.06
CA LEU A 7 13.69 -45.51 37.48
C LEU A 7 14.35 -45.00 36.19
N ALA A 8 13.82 -45.37 35.03
CA ALA A 8 14.22 -44.79 33.76
C ALA A 8 13.55 -43.41 33.60
N ILE A 9 14.32 -42.34 33.76
CA ILE A 9 13.88 -40.98 33.44
C ILE A 9 13.82 -40.86 31.91
N PHE A 10 12.60 -40.87 31.36
CA PHE A 10 12.35 -40.49 29.97
C PHE A 10 12.46 -38.96 29.86
N VAL A 11 13.60 -38.46 29.41
CA VAL A 11 13.73 -37.06 29.00
C VAL A 11 13.02 -36.92 27.66
N PHE A 12 11.76 -36.48 27.70
CA PHE A 12 11.07 -35.98 26.51
C PHE A 12 11.73 -34.67 26.10
N GLY A 13 12.73 -34.76 25.21
CA GLY A 13 13.25 -33.61 24.50
C GLY A 13 12.17 -33.07 23.57
N PHE A 14 11.35 -32.15 24.07
CA PHE A 14 10.56 -31.28 23.20
C PHE A 14 11.56 -30.43 22.40
N ARG A 15 11.96 -30.94 21.23
CA ARG A 15 12.53 -30.09 20.18
C ARG A 15 11.38 -29.19 19.73
N GLY A 16 11.28 -28.01 20.35
CA GLY A 16 10.32 -27.00 19.96
C GLY A 16 10.42 -26.77 18.46
N ILE A 17 9.34 -27.03 17.74
CA ILE A 17 9.21 -26.61 16.35
C ILE A 17 9.16 -25.08 16.40
N VAL A 18 10.27 -24.43 16.10
CA VAL A 18 10.26 -22.98 15.85
C VAL A 18 9.58 -22.81 14.50
N LEU A 19 8.28 -22.53 14.52
CA LEU A 19 7.58 -22.08 13.33
C LEU A 19 8.21 -20.75 12.93
N ALA A 20 8.81 -20.69 11.74
CA ALA A 20 9.40 -19.45 11.26
C ALA A 20 8.28 -18.41 11.08
N GLN A 21 8.37 -17.30 11.81
CA GLN A 21 7.35 -16.24 11.77
C GLN A 21 7.40 -15.51 10.42
N VAL A 22 6.28 -15.54 9.70
CA VAL A 22 6.11 -14.74 8.49
C VAL A 22 6.09 -13.27 8.88
N HIS A 23 6.98 -12.49 8.28
CA HIS A 23 6.97 -11.04 8.47
C HIS A 23 6.01 -10.42 7.48
N GLN A 24 5.09 -9.64 8.00
CA GLN A 24 4.02 -8.99 7.26
C GLN A 24 4.16 -7.47 7.32
N ILE A 25 4.14 -6.84 6.15
CA ILE A 25 3.91 -5.40 5.99
C ILE A 25 2.52 -5.22 5.41
N GLN A 26 1.76 -4.25 5.92
CA GLN A 26 0.47 -3.88 5.40
C GLN A 26 0.57 -2.57 4.61
N LEU A 27 -0.04 -2.54 3.43
CA LEU A 27 -0.32 -1.32 2.68
C LEU A 27 -1.82 -1.03 2.73
N SER A 28 -2.17 0.19 3.11
CA SER A 28 -3.55 0.65 3.22
C SER A 28 -3.78 1.93 2.43
N MET A 29 -4.99 2.07 1.90
CA MET A 29 -5.51 3.32 1.40
C MET A 29 -6.55 3.84 2.39
N LEU A 30 -6.34 5.04 2.92
CA LEU A 30 -7.23 5.67 3.89
C LEU A 30 -7.67 7.05 3.39
N ASN A 31 -8.65 7.65 4.06
CA ASN A 31 -9.12 9.01 3.83
C ASN A 31 -9.45 9.31 2.35
N LEU A 32 -10.11 8.34 1.69
CA LEU A 32 -10.58 8.50 0.32
C LEU A 32 -11.78 9.46 0.30
N VAL A 33 -11.61 10.63 -0.32
CA VAL A 33 -12.59 11.71 -0.32
C VAL A 33 -12.68 12.40 -1.68
N GLN A 34 -13.88 12.69 -2.15
CA GLN A 34 -14.10 13.54 -3.30
C GLN A 34 -13.91 15.01 -2.91
N THR A 35 -13.00 15.73 -3.57
CA THR A 35 -12.71 17.14 -3.27
C THR A 35 -13.34 18.12 -4.26
N SER A 36 -13.72 17.65 -5.44
CA SER A 36 -14.56 18.38 -6.40
C SER A 36 -15.31 17.38 -7.29
N ASP A 37 -16.18 17.87 -8.18
CA ASP A 37 -16.84 17.07 -9.21
C ASP A 37 -15.88 16.33 -10.16
N SER A 38 -14.61 16.74 -10.18
CA SER A 38 -13.57 16.30 -11.10
C SER A 38 -12.30 15.83 -10.36
N ALA A 39 -12.32 15.79 -9.03
CA ALA A 39 -11.16 15.38 -8.23
C ALA A 39 -11.52 14.59 -6.99
N PHE A 40 -10.72 13.58 -6.67
CA PHE A 40 -10.73 12.89 -5.39
C PHE A 40 -9.30 12.70 -4.87
N GLN A 41 -9.19 12.50 -3.57
CA GLN A 41 -7.92 12.33 -2.86
C GLN A 41 -7.95 11.07 -2.02
N PHE A 42 -6.77 10.50 -1.79
CA PHE A 42 -6.58 9.39 -0.86
C PHE A 42 -5.18 9.45 -0.26
N GLU A 43 -5.01 8.77 0.86
CA GLU A 43 -3.75 8.63 1.56
C GLU A 43 -3.23 7.20 1.47
N LEU A 44 -1.93 7.05 1.24
CA LEU A 44 -1.24 5.76 1.37
C LEU A 44 -0.59 5.64 2.75
N TRP A 45 -0.79 4.50 3.39
CA TRP A 45 -0.29 4.18 4.72
C TRP A 45 0.40 2.82 4.73
N ILE A 46 1.49 2.71 5.48
CA ILE A 46 2.29 1.49 5.60
C ILE A 46 2.40 1.10 7.07
N LYS A 47 2.09 -0.15 7.41
CA LYS A 47 2.16 -0.65 8.78
C LYS A 47 2.94 -1.95 8.85
N ASN A 48 3.71 -2.13 9.92
CA ASN A 48 4.34 -3.41 10.21
C ASN A 48 3.36 -4.26 11.03
N LEU A 49 2.94 -5.41 10.52
CA LEU A 49 2.06 -6.32 11.25
C LEU A 49 2.83 -7.32 12.12
N THR A 50 4.16 -7.33 12.02
CA THR A 50 5.03 -8.24 12.77
C THR A 50 5.54 -7.56 14.03
N PRO A 51 4.98 -7.86 15.21
CA PRO A 51 5.24 -7.10 16.44
C PRO A 51 6.70 -7.20 16.92
N ASP A 52 7.40 -8.30 16.63
CA ASP A 52 8.74 -8.58 17.16
C ASP A 52 9.89 -8.13 16.24
N SER A 53 9.58 -7.51 15.10
CA SER A 53 10.58 -7.10 14.11
C SER A 53 10.64 -5.58 13.94
N VAL A 54 11.85 -5.03 13.87
CA VAL A 54 12.05 -3.64 13.44
C VAL A 54 12.17 -3.65 11.91
N SER A 55 11.14 -3.13 11.24
CA SER A 55 11.12 -2.95 9.79
C SER A 55 11.41 -1.49 9.45
N LEU A 56 12.41 -1.24 8.62
CA LEU A 56 12.76 0.10 8.12
C LEU A 56 12.43 0.19 6.62
N LEU A 57 11.59 1.15 6.23
CA LEU A 57 11.14 1.34 4.85
C LEU A 57 12.33 1.61 3.92
N SER A 58 12.46 0.80 2.86
CA SER A 58 13.47 0.95 1.81
C SER A 58 12.89 1.57 0.55
N PHE A 59 11.77 1.04 0.03
CA PHE A 59 11.02 1.62 -1.09
C PHE A 59 9.55 1.24 -1.05
N ILE A 60 8.73 1.98 -1.79
CA ILE A 60 7.34 1.63 -2.09
C ILE A 60 7.06 1.76 -3.59
N GLN A 61 6.29 0.82 -4.09
CA GLN A 61 5.75 0.79 -5.43
C GLN A 61 4.26 0.46 -5.30
N PHE A 62 3.39 1.31 -5.81
CA PHE A 62 1.95 1.11 -5.79
C PHE A 62 1.42 1.17 -7.21
N GLY A 63 0.65 0.16 -7.58
CA GLY A 63 -0.15 0.17 -8.79
C GLY A 63 -1.54 -0.36 -8.55
N ALA A 64 -2.52 0.38 -9.03
CA ALA A 64 -3.92 0.03 -8.93
C ALA A 64 -4.64 0.36 -10.24
N ASP A 65 -5.45 -0.58 -10.70
CA ASP A 65 -6.39 -0.32 -11.79
C ASP A 65 -7.58 0.48 -11.24
N LEU A 66 -8.00 1.45 -12.06
CA LEU A 66 -9.22 2.22 -11.89
C LEU A 66 -10.29 1.68 -12.87
N PRO A 67 -11.58 1.87 -12.59
CA PRO A 67 -12.63 1.42 -13.50
C PRO A 67 -12.48 2.03 -14.91
N ALA A 68 -12.81 1.27 -15.95
CA ALA A 68 -12.97 1.86 -17.27
C ALA A 68 -14.09 2.90 -17.23
N ASN A 69 -13.89 4.06 -17.85
CA ASN A 69 -14.88 5.15 -17.97
C ASN A 69 -15.08 6.09 -16.77
N ILE A 70 -14.32 6.00 -15.67
CA ILE A 70 -14.40 7.05 -14.62
C ILE A 70 -14.11 8.44 -15.21
N GLY A 71 -13.26 8.50 -16.24
CA GLY A 71 -12.89 9.73 -16.93
C GLY A 71 -14.05 10.44 -17.64
N ASN A 72 -15.18 9.77 -17.93
CA ASN A 72 -16.34 10.38 -18.60
C ASN A 72 -15.96 11.20 -19.87
N GLY A 73 -15.04 10.66 -20.70
CA GLY A 73 -14.51 11.34 -21.88
C GLY A 73 -13.36 12.33 -21.63
N GLY A 74 -13.02 12.60 -20.37
CA GLY A 74 -11.84 13.37 -19.98
C GLY A 74 -10.59 12.52 -19.74
N THR A 75 -9.50 13.23 -19.45
CA THR A 75 -8.19 12.66 -19.15
C THR A 75 -7.94 12.68 -17.64
N LEU A 76 -7.52 11.55 -17.09
CA LEU A 76 -7.15 11.41 -15.69
C LEU A 76 -5.67 11.74 -15.50
N SER A 77 -5.39 12.52 -14.47
CA SER A 77 -4.05 12.82 -14.00
C SER A 77 -3.98 12.52 -12.50
N ILE A 78 -2.77 12.27 -12.00
CA ILE A 78 -2.52 12.06 -10.58
C ILE A 78 -1.34 12.92 -10.14
N ALA A 79 -1.44 13.50 -8.95
CA ALA A 79 -0.38 14.28 -8.35
C ALA A 79 -0.22 13.93 -6.87
N LYS A 80 1.02 14.02 -6.38
CA LYS A 80 1.32 14.01 -4.94
C LYS A 80 1.01 15.40 -4.39
N ILE A 81 0.10 15.48 -3.41
CA ILE A 81 -0.33 16.74 -2.78
C ILE A 81 0.48 17.04 -1.54
N ALA A 82 0.75 16.01 -0.74
CA ALA A 82 1.56 16.11 0.46
C ALA A 82 2.41 14.84 0.61
N ALA A 83 3.64 15.01 1.08
CA ALA A 83 4.48 13.92 1.53
C ALA A 83 4.58 13.97 3.05
N ASN A 84 4.78 12.83 3.69
CA ASN A 84 5.01 12.82 5.13
C ASN A 84 6.32 13.54 5.47
N PRO A 85 6.28 14.67 6.21
CA PRO A 85 7.48 15.42 6.56
C PRO A 85 8.41 14.64 7.52
N ASN A 86 7.90 13.62 8.20
CA ASN A 86 8.68 12.75 9.07
C ASN A 86 9.45 11.66 8.28
N LEU A 87 9.17 11.49 6.98
CA LEU A 87 10.02 10.70 6.11
C LEU A 87 11.20 11.57 5.65
N PRO A 88 12.44 11.06 5.63
CA PRO A 88 13.57 11.75 5.03
C PRO A 88 13.24 12.21 3.61
N ALA A 89 13.69 13.39 3.22
CA ALA A 89 13.39 13.97 1.91
C ALA A 89 13.75 13.04 0.74
N SER A 90 14.78 12.21 0.91
CA SER A 90 15.14 11.17 -0.04
C SER A 90 14.03 10.12 -0.21
N GLN A 91 13.36 9.70 0.87
CA GLN A 91 12.29 8.69 0.89
C GLN A 91 10.91 9.22 0.51
N GLN A 92 10.73 10.54 0.52
CA GLN A 92 9.54 11.18 -0.02
C GLN A 92 9.61 11.07 -1.56
N VAL A 93 8.67 10.35 -2.19
CA VAL A 93 8.67 10.02 -3.65
C VAL A 93 9.29 11.15 -4.51
N PRO A 94 10.49 10.97 -5.10
CA PRO A 94 11.04 11.93 -6.05
C PRO A 94 10.41 11.79 -7.45
N GLY A 95 9.70 10.68 -7.72
CA GLY A 95 9.00 10.43 -8.97
C GLY A 95 7.64 11.10 -9.09
N THR A 96 7.25 11.45 -10.32
CA THR A 96 5.90 11.96 -10.64
C THR A 96 4.93 10.79 -10.69
N PRO A 97 3.89 10.75 -9.85
CA PRO A 97 2.77 9.81 -10.01
C PRO A 97 2.19 9.94 -11.42
N VAL A 98 1.83 8.82 -12.05
CA VAL A 98 1.27 8.83 -13.42
C VAL A 98 0.08 7.89 -13.53
N ILE A 99 -0.84 8.19 -14.45
CA ILE A 99 -1.91 7.28 -14.89
C ILE A 99 -1.63 6.87 -16.33
N HIS A 100 -1.52 5.56 -16.57
CA HIS A 100 -1.36 4.96 -17.91
C HIS A 100 -2.62 4.24 -18.37
N GLY A 101 -2.66 3.84 -19.64
CA GLY A 101 -3.69 2.94 -20.20
C GLY A 101 -5.07 3.57 -20.37
N GLN A 102 -5.22 4.85 -20.04
CA GLN A 102 -6.44 5.63 -20.21
C GLN A 102 -6.76 5.89 -21.70
N PRO A 103 -8.06 6.02 -22.06
CA PRO A 103 -9.23 5.96 -21.16
C PRO A 103 -9.72 4.53 -20.86
N LEU A 104 -9.24 3.52 -21.58
CA LEU A 104 -9.82 2.17 -21.56
C LEU A 104 -9.45 1.38 -20.30
N ASN A 105 -8.19 1.45 -19.87
CA ASN A 105 -7.64 0.71 -18.73
C ASN A 105 -6.78 1.65 -17.87
N PRO A 106 -7.37 2.64 -17.19
CA PRO A 106 -6.63 3.59 -16.38
C PRO A 106 -5.95 2.87 -15.20
N THR A 107 -4.63 2.99 -15.12
CA THR A 107 -3.82 2.39 -14.06
C THR A 107 -2.99 3.47 -13.37
N ILE A 108 -3.16 3.62 -12.05
CA ILE A 108 -2.28 4.44 -11.22
C ILE A 108 -0.92 3.76 -11.10
N ARG A 109 0.16 4.53 -11.24
CA ARG A 109 1.53 4.09 -10.97
C ARG A 109 2.23 5.10 -10.09
N ILE A 110 2.67 4.64 -8.93
CA ILE A 110 3.46 5.38 -7.96
C ILE A 110 4.67 4.52 -7.64
N ALA A 111 5.88 5.08 -7.74
CA ALA A 111 7.10 4.39 -7.38
C ALA A 111 8.08 5.36 -6.74
N ALA A 112 8.58 4.99 -5.56
CA ALA A 112 9.66 5.66 -4.89
C ALA A 112 11.00 5.01 -5.25
N GLN A 113 12.08 5.79 -5.16
CA GLN A 113 13.43 5.25 -5.33
C GLN A 113 13.81 4.40 -4.11
N PRO A 114 14.67 3.38 -4.27
CA PRO A 114 15.20 2.62 -3.15
C PRO A 114 16.23 3.42 -2.36
N HIS A 115 16.25 3.20 -1.05
CA HIS A 115 17.18 3.84 -0.12
C HIS A 115 18.05 2.85 0.63
N THR A 116 19.21 3.33 1.08
CA THR A 116 20.11 2.61 1.98
C THR A 116 19.52 2.55 3.40
N SER A 117 19.93 1.55 4.17
CA SER A 117 19.44 1.32 5.54
C SER A 117 19.67 2.52 6.47
N GLY A 118 20.77 3.26 6.30
CA GLY A 118 21.08 4.45 7.12
C GLY A 118 20.14 5.65 6.93
N LEU A 119 19.33 5.66 5.87
CA LEU A 119 18.32 6.69 5.59
C LEU A 119 16.89 6.13 5.65
N ALA A 120 16.73 4.89 6.15
CA ALA A 120 15.46 4.20 6.18
C ALA A 120 14.65 4.59 7.42
N THR A 121 13.36 4.87 7.24
CA THR A 121 12.44 5.21 8.33
C THR A 121 11.80 3.96 8.92
N GLN A 122 11.69 3.88 10.24
CA GLN A 122 10.97 2.79 10.90
C GLN A 122 9.49 2.77 10.51
N ILE A 123 8.99 1.59 10.16
CA ILE A 123 7.57 1.31 9.92
C ILE A 123 6.95 0.91 11.27
N PRO A 124 6.02 1.70 11.84
CA PRO A 124 5.41 1.41 13.13
C PRO A 124 4.54 0.14 13.08
N SER A 125 4.51 -0.59 14.20
CA SER A 125 3.58 -1.72 14.40
C SER A 125 2.27 -1.32 15.09
N SER A 126 2.22 -0.13 15.71
CA SER A 126 1.05 0.43 16.38
C SER A 126 0.23 1.36 15.46
N GLY A 127 -1.04 1.59 15.83
CA GLY A 127 -1.92 2.53 15.12
C GLY A 127 -2.18 2.14 13.66
N ASN A 128 -2.30 3.16 12.80
CA ASN A 128 -2.49 3.01 11.34
C ASN A 128 -1.16 2.81 10.59
N GLY A 129 -0.03 2.72 11.30
CA GLY A 129 1.30 2.72 10.69
C GLY A 129 1.81 4.12 10.39
N ILE A 130 2.70 4.24 9.41
CA ILE A 130 3.24 5.50 8.91
C ILE A 130 2.46 5.97 7.70
N TRP A 131 1.96 7.20 7.76
CA TRP A 131 1.44 7.90 6.60
C TRP A 131 2.57 8.10 5.60
N TYR A 132 2.36 7.77 4.33
CA TYR A 132 3.39 7.91 3.30
C TYR A 132 3.24 9.23 2.54
N ALA A 133 2.08 9.41 1.92
CA ALA A 133 1.74 10.60 1.13
C ALA A 133 0.24 10.66 0.85
N THR A 134 -0.21 11.85 0.48
CA THR A 134 -1.56 12.12 -0.03
C THR A 134 -1.49 12.33 -1.54
N TYR A 135 -2.35 11.64 -2.28
CA TYR A 135 -2.46 11.74 -3.73
C TYR A 135 -3.82 12.29 -4.13
N ARG A 136 -3.84 13.06 -5.21
CA ARG A 136 -5.06 13.54 -5.85
C ARG A 136 -5.14 13.01 -7.26
N VAL A 137 -6.26 12.39 -7.60
CA VAL A 137 -6.65 12.10 -8.98
C VAL A 137 -7.54 13.24 -9.47
N GLN A 138 -7.19 13.81 -10.62
CA GLN A 138 -7.89 14.91 -11.25
C GLN A 138 -8.28 14.50 -12.67
N ASN A 139 -9.54 14.70 -13.00
CA ASN A 139 -10.07 14.56 -14.34
C ASN A 139 -10.19 15.94 -15.01
N THR A 140 -10.05 16.01 -16.33
CA THR A 140 -10.23 17.27 -17.09
C THR A 140 -11.70 17.66 -17.24
N VAL A 141 -12.62 16.74 -16.97
CA VAL A 141 -14.08 16.96 -16.94
C VAL A 141 -14.66 16.42 -15.63
N ALA A 142 -15.90 16.77 -15.32
CA ALA A 142 -16.59 16.17 -14.17
C ALA A 142 -16.72 14.65 -14.35
N PHE A 143 -16.53 13.92 -13.24
CA PHE A 143 -16.77 12.48 -13.22
C PHE A 143 -18.21 12.14 -13.59
N ALA A 144 -18.42 10.94 -14.11
CA ALA A 144 -19.77 10.47 -14.37
C ALA A 144 -20.58 10.42 -13.05
N PRO A 145 -21.84 10.88 -13.04
CA PRO A 145 -22.67 10.84 -11.83
C PRO A 145 -22.82 9.42 -11.29
N ASN A 146 -22.65 9.26 -9.97
CA ASN A 146 -22.71 7.98 -9.26
C ASN A 146 -21.66 6.95 -9.71
N ALA A 147 -20.58 7.38 -10.37
CA ALA A 147 -19.47 6.49 -10.70
C ALA A 147 -18.82 5.95 -9.43
N VAL A 148 -18.65 4.63 -9.35
CA VAL A 148 -17.99 3.99 -8.22
C VAL A 148 -16.51 3.83 -8.52
N VAL A 149 -15.67 4.49 -7.73
CA VAL A 149 -14.22 4.28 -7.77
C VAL A 149 -13.90 3.07 -6.91
N SER A 150 -13.41 2.01 -7.54
CA SER A 150 -12.83 0.84 -6.91
C SER A 150 -11.37 0.72 -7.31
N PHE A 151 -10.49 0.39 -6.37
CA PHE A 151 -9.07 0.20 -6.64
C PHE A 151 -8.76 -1.29 -6.65
N ILE A 152 -8.24 -1.79 -7.77
CA ILE A 152 -7.80 -3.19 -7.87
C ILE A 152 -6.27 -3.19 -7.85
N PRO A 153 -5.62 -3.67 -6.77
CA PRO A 153 -4.17 -3.70 -6.70
C PRO A 153 -3.59 -4.60 -7.78
N ILE A 154 -2.52 -4.14 -8.40
CA ILE A 154 -1.81 -4.90 -9.41
C ILE A 154 -0.85 -5.87 -8.73
N VAL A 155 -1.11 -7.16 -8.90
CA VAL A 155 -0.29 -8.24 -8.34
C VAL A 155 0.94 -8.54 -9.21
N ASN A 156 0.82 -8.41 -10.53
CA ASN A 156 1.90 -8.67 -11.49
C ASN A 156 2.10 -7.51 -12.46
N SER A 157 3.34 -7.28 -12.86
CA SER A 157 3.71 -6.27 -13.86
C SER A 157 3.53 -6.77 -15.30
N ALA A 158 2.64 -7.75 -15.52
CA ALA A 158 2.30 -8.28 -16.84
C ALA A 158 0.88 -7.80 -17.19
N PRO A 159 0.67 -7.09 -18.32
CA PRO A 159 1.68 -6.61 -19.27
C PRO A 159 2.59 -5.52 -18.67
N THR A 160 3.77 -5.29 -19.28
CA THR A 160 4.83 -4.35 -18.84
C THR A 160 4.39 -2.89 -18.62
N THR A 161 3.19 -2.55 -19.10
CA THR A 161 2.55 -1.24 -18.91
C THR A 161 2.01 -1.04 -17.49
N LYS A 162 1.88 -2.11 -16.70
CA LYS A 162 1.39 -2.10 -15.32
C LYS A 162 2.54 -2.14 -14.31
N THR A 163 2.39 -1.36 -13.25
CA THR A 163 3.30 -1.35 -12.10
C THR A 163 2.72 -2.27 -11.03
N ARG A 164 3.44 -3.32 -10.63
CA ARG A 164 3.03 -4.17 -9.49
C ARG A 164 3.02 -3.37 -8.19
N THR A 165 2.20 -3.77 -7.24
CA THR A 165 2.27 -3.25 -5.87
C THR A 165 3.30 -4.03 -5.06
N ALA A 166 4.26 -3.33 -4.48
CA ALA A 166 5.34 -3.89 -3.67
C ALA A 166 5.86 -2.86 -2.66
N VAL A 167 6.29 -3.32 -1.49
CA VAL A 167 6.98 -2.53 -0.47
C VAL A 167 8.28 -3.24 -0.15
N SER A 168 9.38 -2.55 0.06
CA SER A 168 10.60 -3.17 0.56
C SER A 168 11.00 -2.58 1.90
N ALA A 169 11.48 -3.41 2.80
CA ALA A 169 11.96 -2.99 4.11
C ALA A 169 13.21 -3.76 4.55
N TYR A 170 14.09 -3.08 5.27
CA TYR A 170 15.17 -3.71 6.03
C TYR A 170 14.59 -4.27 7.32
N VAL A 171 14.90 -5.52 7.63
CA VAL A 171 14.40 -6.20 8.84
C VAL A 171 15.58 -6.45 9.76
N ASN A 172 15.43 -6.16 11.06
CA ASN A 172 16.42 -6.45 12.10
C ASN A 172 17.83 -5.87 11.83
N GLY A 173 17.89 -4.64 11.30
CA GLY A 173 19.16 -3.94 11.08
C GLY A 173 20.02 -4.50 9.95
N ALA A 174 19.48 -5.36 9.07
CA ALA A 174 20.19 -5.84 7.89
C ALA A 174 20.72 -4.66 7.06
N ALA A 175 22.05 -4.53 6.99
CA ALA A 175 22.70 -3.40 6.34
C ALA A 175 22.75 -3.54 4.80
N ALA A 176 22.61 -4.76 4.28
CA ALA A 176 22.69 -5.06 2.86
C ALA A 176 21.40 -5.77 2.41
N ALA A 177 20.70 -5.14 1.45
CA ALA A 177 19.44 -5.55 0.83
C ALA A 177 18.18 -5.40 1.69
N GLY A 178 17.36 -4.39 1.34
CA GLY A 178 15.96 -4.36 1.75
C GLY A 178 15.23 -5.57 1.17
N THR A 179 14.39 -6.21 1.97
CA THR A 179 13.60 -7.35 1.52
C THR A 179 12.33 -6.86 0.86
N VAL A 180 12.05 -7.33 -0.36
CA VAL A 180 10.83 -6.97 -1.10
C VAL A 180 9.65 -7.82 -0.62
N PHE A 181 8.58 -7.13 -0.25
CA PHE A 181 7.24 -7.64 0.04
C PHE A 181 6.33 -7.28 -1.14
N SER A 182 5.62 -8.25 -1.71
CA SER A 182 4.74 -8.05 -2.87
C SER A 182 3.39 -8.71 -2.66
N VAL A 183 2.37 -8.21 -3.36
CA VAL A 183 1.01 -8.77 -3.30
C VAL A 183 1.03 -10.21 -3.82
N LEU A 184 0.31 -11.11 -3.15
CA LEU A 184 0.22 -12.52 -3.50
C LEU A 184 -0.59 -12.71 -4.80
N GLY A 185 0.10 -13.13 -5.87
CA GLY A 185 -0.49 -13.51 -7.16
C GLY A 185 0.57 -13.81 -8.23
N SER A 186 0.80 -15.10 -8.51
CA SER A 186 1.63 -15.78 -9.55
C SER A 186 3.08 -15.30 -9.87
N THR A 187 3.87 -15.03 -8.83
CA THR A 187 5.37 -15.00 -8.76
C THR A 187 6.18 -14.04 -9.65
N ILE A 188 7.09 -13.27 -9.02
CA ILE A 188 8.56 -13.47 -9.08
C ILE A 188 9.18 -13.02 -7.74
N THR A 189 9.85 -13.95 -7.04
CA THR A 189 10.61 -13.78 -5.78
C THR A 189 9.78 -13.46 -4.51
N GLN A 190 9.09 -14.46 -3.97
CA GLN A 190 8.58 -14.41 -2.59
C GLN A 190 9.50 -15.23 -1.69
N SER A 191 9.98 -14.62 -0.60
CA SER A 191 10.52 -15.38 0.52
C SER A 191 9.32 -15.95 1.29
N PRO A 192 9.31 -17.25 1.66
CA PRO A 192 8.22 -17.85 2.46
C PRO A 192 8.06 -17.20 3.85
N LEU A 193 8.95 -16.28 4.20
CA LEU A 193 8.96 -15.54 5.46
C LEU A 193 8.51 -14.08 5.31
N ARG A 194 7.99 -13.66 4.14
CA ARG A 194 7.74 -12.25 3.82
C ARG A 194 6.47 -12.08 3.00
N GLU A 195 5.55 -11.25 3.49
CA GLU A 195 4.23 -11.05 2.87
C GLU A 195 3.81 -9.57 2.90
N LEU A 196 3.25 -9.08 1.78
CA LEU A 196 2.55 -7.80 1.72
C LEU A 196 1.04 -8.04 1.86
N VAL A 197 0.47 -7.56 2.95
CA VAL A 197 -0.97 -7.57 3.19
C VAL A 197 -1.56 -6.28 2.62
N ILE A 198 -2.51 -6.39 1.68
CA ILE A 198 -3.28 -5.24 1.23
C ILE A 198 -4.60 -5.24 1.99
N GLN A 199 -4.83 -4.20 2.79
CA GLN A 199 -6.15 -3.98 3.35
C GLN A 199 -7.12 -3.67 2.20
N PRO A 200 -8.35 -4.22 2.20
CA PRO A 200 -9.35 -3.90 1.18
C PRO A 200 -9.46 -2.39 0.98
N TYR A 201 -9.20 -1.93 -0.24
CA TYR A 201 -9.22 -0.51 -0.54
C TYR A 201 -10.66 0.01 -0.47
N PRO A 202 -10.87 1.23 0.09
CA PRO A 202 -12.19 1.81 0.17
C PRO A 202 -12.74 2.10 -1.22
N THR A 203 -14.07 2.03 -1.35
CA THR A 203 -14.79 2.48 -2.54
C THR A 203 -15.35 3.88 -2.30
N LEU A 204 -15.42 4.68 -3.37
CA LEU A 204 -16.02 6.02 -3.33
C LEU A 204 -17.06 6.17 -4.42
N THR A 205 -18.28 6.57 -4.06
CA THR A 205 -19.28 6.99 -5.03
C THR A 205 -19.06 8.46 -5.36
N LEU A 206 -18.76 8.75 -6.62
CA LEU A 206 -18.52 10.10 -7.13
C LEU A 206 -19.86 10.77 -7.39
N ASN A 207 -20.12 11.83 -6.63
CA ASN A 207 -21.36 12.59 -6.72
C ASN A 207 -21.21 13.72 -7.74
N PRO A 208 -22.28 14.05 -8.48
CA PRO A 208 -22.32 15.25 -9.29
C PRO A 208 -22.21 16.50 -8.40
N PRO A 209 -21.86 17.67 -8.96
CA PRO A 209 -21.92 18.92 -8.22
C PRO A 209 -23.36 19.13 -7.72
N VAL A 210 -23.52 19.35 -6.42
CA VAL A 210 -24.80 19.74 -5.86
C VAL A 210 -25.05 21.15 -6.38
N ASN A 211 -25.89 21.29 -7.41
CA ASN A 211 -26.41 22.58 -7.83
C ASN A 211 -27.33 23.11 -6.72
N THR A 212 -26.75 23.59 -5.63
CA THR A 212 -27.44 24.47 -4.71
C THR A 212 -27.54 25.82 -5.40
N CYS A 213 -28.50 25.98 -6.31
CA CYS A 213 -29.00 27.31 -6.61
C CYS A 213 -29.42 27.93 -5.28
N PRO A 214 -28.86 29.06 -4.83
CA PRO A 214 -29.43 29.78 -3.71
C PRO A 214 -30.86 30.14 -4.12
N ARG A 215 -31.85 29.46 -3.55
CA ARG A 215 -33.24 29.86 -3.69
C ARG A 215 -33.32 31.23 -3.04
N ALA A 216 -33.36 32.28 -3.86
CA ALA A 216 -33.64 33.62 -3.37
C ALA A 216 -34.93 33.54 -2.58
N ALA A 217 -34.82 33.70 -1.25
CA ALA A 217 -35.96 33.86 -0.39
C ALA A 217 -36.57 35.21 -0.76
N TYR A 218 -37.54 35.21 -1.67
CA TYR A 218 -38.44 36.34 -1.82
C TYR A 218 -39.19 36.47 -0.50
N ARG A 219 -38.85 37.51 0.26
CA ARG A 219 -39.71 38.07 1.30
C ARG A 219 -40.72 39.00 0.64
#